data_AF-A0A3N7E2S0-F1
#
_entry.id   AF-A0A3N7E2S0-F1
#
_cell.length_a   1.000
_cell.length_b   1.000
_cell.length_c   1.000
_cell.angle_alpha   90.00
_cell.angle_beta   90.00
_cell.angle_gamma   90.00
#
_symmetry.space_group_name_H-M   'P 1'
#
loop_
_entity.id
_entity.type
_entity.pdbx_description
1 polymer ?
#
loop_
_entity_poly.entity_id
_entity_poly.type
_entity_poly.pdbx_seq_one_letter_code
_entity_poly.pdbx_strand_id
1 'polypeptide(L)'
;MKNLIILLIFSLIAASCKKDTQNSNQLTGKWELESSLEGFSGRNIKYQIGQGNILEFSKNAYSETRDSKLLRQGRYTIIRKTSMITRQEEDFILFDGGDAQSFFSISNDKLSISQDAYDGGGMTYNRVN
;
A
#
# COMPACT_ATOMS: atom_id res chain seq x y z
N MET A 1 -30.12 1.98 -46.84
CA MET A 1 -28.83 2.05 -46.09
C MET A 1 -28.97 2.91 -44.83
N LYS A 2 -30.03 2.73 -44.02
CA LYS A 2 -30.29 3.53 -42.79
C LYS A 2 -30.10 2.72 -41.50
N ASN A 3 -29.94 1.41 -41.64
CA ASN A 3 -29.87 0.46 -40.53
C ASN A 3 -28.42 0.08 -40.18
N LEU A 4 -27.42 0.59 -40.91
CA LEU A 4 -26.00 0.33 -40.63
C LEU A 4 -25.42 1.26 -39.55
N ILE A 5 -26.04 2.44 -39.34
CA ILE A 5 -25.55 3.45 -38.38
C ILE A 5 -25.87 3.06 -36.92
N ILE A 6 -26.93 2.27 -36.70
CA ILE A 6 -27.34 1.85 -35.35
C ILE A 6 -26.35 0.81 -34.77
N LEU A 7 -25.66 0.04 -35.61
CA LEU A 7 -24.68 -0.95 -35.13
C LEU A 7 -23.36 -0.33 -34.67
N LEU A 8 -23.03 0.89 -35.12
CA LEU A 8 -21.76 1.54 -34.80
C LEU A 8 -21.76 2.28 -33.45
N ILE A 9 -22.96 2.57 -32.90
CA ILE A 9 -23.11 3.29 -31.63
C ILE A 9 -23.06 2.34 -30.43
N PHE A 10 -23.34 1.05 -30.63
CA PHE A 10 -23.34 0.06 -29.55
C PHE A 10 -21.94 -0.45 -29.16
N SER A 11 -20.91 -0.19 -29.98
CA SER A 11 -19.53 -0.63 -29.70
C SER A 11 -18.74 0.30 -28.76
N LEU A 12 -19.26 1.50 -28.45
CA LEU A 12 -18.56 2.50 -27.65
C LEU A 12 -18.76 2.35 -26.12
N ILE A 13 -19.62 1.44 -25.67
CA ILE A 13 -19.99 1.30 -24.25
C ILE A 13 -19.15 0.23 -23.51
N ALA A 14 -18.29 -0.52 -24.21
CA ALA A 14 -17.55 -1.64 -23.63
C ALA A 14 -16.21 -1.27 -22.94
N ALA A 15 -15.82 0.00 -22.89
CA ALA A 15 -14.47 0.40 -22.46
C ALA A 15 -14.38 1.13 -21.10
N SER A 16 -15.38 1.00 -20.21
CA SER A 16 -15.27 1.57 -18.85
C SER A 16 -15.47 0.52 -17.77
N CYS A 17 -14.54 -0.43 -17.74
CA CYS A 17 -14.29 -1.24 -16.54
C CYS A 17 -12.92 -0.79 -16.00
N LYS A 18 -12.88 0.32 -15.26
CA LYS A 18 -11.69 0.66 -14.48
C LYS A 18 -11.59 -0.33 -13.33
N LYS A 19 -10.82 -1.38 -13.53
CA LYS A 19 -10.48 -2.32 -12.47
C LYS A 19 -9.33 -1.72 -11.65
N ASP A 20 -9.66 -0.94 -10.62
CA ASP A 20 -8.71 -0.42 -9.62
C ASP A 20 -8.13 -1.57 -8.78
N THR A 21 -7.22 -2.36 -9.37
CA THR A 21 -6.57 -3.50 -8.69
C THR A 21 -5.07 -3.57 -8.95
N GLN A 22 -4.45 -2.50 -9.46
CA GLN A 22 -3.06 -2.59 -9.90
C GLN A 22 -2.06 -2.69 -8.73
N ASN A 23 -2.36 -2.06 -7.58
CA ASN A 23 -1.40 -2.01 -6.47
C ASN A 23 -1.57 -3.10 -5.40
N SER A 24 -2.77 -3.67 -5.21
CA SER A 24 -2.99 -4.73 -4.21
C SER A 24 -2.21 -6.02 -4.53
N ASN A 25 -2.09 -6.36 -5.80
CA ASN A 25 -1.29 -7.51 -6.25
C ASN A 25 0.21 -7.30 -6.01
N GLN A 26 0.69 -6.06 -6.11
CA GLN A 26 2.11 -5.74 -5.89
C GLN A 26 2.49 -5.73 -4.41
N LEU A 27 1.55 -5.36 -3.53
CA LEU A 27 1.74 -5.34 -2.08
C LEU A 27 1.83 -6.75 -1.48
N THR A 28 1.15 -7.73 -2.08
CA THR A 28 1.15 -9.13 -1.62
C THR A 28 2.59 -9.68 -1.60
N GLY A 29 2.93 -10.39 -0.52
CA GLY A 29 4.26 -10.95 -0.28
C GLY A 29 4.87 -10.47 1.04
N LYS A 30 6.16 -10.79 1.22
CA LYS A 30 6.93 -10.48 2.42
C LYS A 30 7.82 -9.27 2.19
N TRP A 31 7.87 -8.40 3.19
CA TRP A 31 8.64 -7.18 3.19
C TRP A 31 9.46 -7.09 4.48
N GLU A 32 10.78 -6.96 4.37
CA GLU A 32 11.66 -6.81 5.53
C GLU A 32 11.96 -5.34 5.80
N LEU A 33 11.75 -4.92 7.05
CA LEU A 33 11.94 -3.55 7.51
C LEU A 33 13.41 -3.14 7.38
N GLU A 34 13.64 -2.04 6.68
CA GLU A 34 14.97 -1.44 6.50
C GLU A 34 15.14 -0.21 7.37
N SER A 35 14.13 0.65 7.41
CA SER A 35 14.20 1.87 8.19
C SER A 35 12.85 2.40 8.62
N SER A 36 12.85 3.15 9.71
CA SER A 36 11.70 3.90 10.19
C SER A 36 12.10 5.34 10.48
N LEU A 37 11.26 6.28 10.09
CA LEU A 37 11.34 7.68 10.45
C LEU A 37 10.26 7.97 11.49
N GLU A 38 10.66 8.39 12.68
CA GLU A 38 9.74 8.91 13.69
C GLU A 38 9.31 10.32 13.29
N GLY A 39 7.99 10.55 13.19
CA GLY A 39 7.47 11.81 12.66
C GLY A 39 7.80 13.03 13.53
N PHE A 40 7.47 13.00 14.83
CA PHE A 40 7.71 14.15 15.72
C PHE A 40 9.20 14.43 15.99
N SER A 41 10.00 13.39 16.25
CA SER A 41 11.42 13.54 16.57
C SER A 41 12.31 13.69 15.34
N GLY A 42 11.80 13.32 14.16
CA GLY A 42 12.59 13.19 12.93
C GLY A 42 13.65 12.09 12.99
N ARG A 43 13.65 11.26 14.04
CA ARG A 43 14.69 10.24 14.23
C ARG A 43 14.56 9.15 13.18
N ASN A 44 15.64 8.95 12.44
CA ASN A 44 15.76 7.84 11.49
C ASN A 44 16.44 6.65 12.18
N ILE A 45 15.76 5.51 12.18
CA ILE A 45 16.26 4.24 12.73
C ILE A 45 16.49 3.29 11.56
N LYS A 46 17.70 2.72 11.48
CA LYS A 46 18.06 1.70 10.51
C LYS A 46 18.03 0.32 11.17
N TYR A 47 17.47 -0.65 10.46
CA TYR A 47 17.39 -2.04 10.88
C TYR A 47 18.33 -2.87 10.01
N GLN A 48 18.98 -3.86 10.61
CA GLN A 48 19.78 -4.82 9.84
C GLN A 48 18.85 -5.77 9.10
N ILE A 49 19.08 -5.93 7.80
CA ILE A 49 18.39 -6.90 6.94
C ILE A 49 18.79 -8.32 7.35
N GLY A 50 17.86 -9.27 7.25
CA GLY A 50 18.03 -10.66 7.67
C GLY A 50 17.73 -10.93 9.14
N GLN A 51 17.22 -9.95 9.91
CA GLN A 51 16.86 -10.13 11.32
C GLN A 51 15.40 -10.54 11.54
N GLY A 52 14.60 -10.67 10.47
CA GLY A 52 13.24 -11.18 10.57
C GLY A 52 12.23 -10.14 11.04
N ASN A 53 12.49 -8.86 10.72
CA ASN A 53 11.54 -7.77 10.91
C ASN A 53 10.60 -7.71 9.69
N ILE A 54 9.65 -8.65 9.64
CA ILE A 54 8.84 -8.93 8.45
C ILE A 54 7.44 -8.36 8.58
N LEU A 55 7.01 -7.62 7.56
CA LEU A 55 5.62 -7.30 7.27
C LEU A 55 5.17 -8.13 6.07
N GLU A 56 4.23 -9.04 6.30
CA GLU A 56 3.70 -9.93 5.26
C GLU A 56 2.27 -9.57 4.94
N PHE A 57 1.98 -9.42 3.64
CA PHE A 57 0.64 -9.22 3.11
C PHE A 57 0.19 -10.43 2.30
N SER A 58 -1.02 -10.89 2.57
CA SER A 58 -1.78 -11.79 1.71
C SER A 58 -2.90 -10.98 1.01
N LYS A 59 -3.86 -11.65 0.36
CA LYS A 59 -4.93 -10.97 -0.39
C LYS A 59 -5.71 -9.91 0.41
N ASN A 60 -5.98 -10.16 1.68
CA ASN A 60 -6.81 -9.30 2.55
C ASN A 60 -6.40 -9.35 4.03
N ALA A 61 -5.26 -9.96 4.33
CA ALA A 61 -4.76 -10.10 5.68
C ALA A 61 -3.26 -9.79 5.72
N TYR A 62 -2.79 -9.36 6.89
CA TYR A 62 -1.40 -9.03 7.12
C TYR A 62 -0.89 -9.65 8.43
N SER A 63 0.41 -9.77 8.55
CA SER A 63 1.10 -10.06 9.81
C SER A 63 2.40 -9.27 9.89
N GLU A 64 2.72 -8.78 11.08
CA GLU A 64 3.98 -8.11 11.39
C GLU A 64 4.73 -8.91 12.46
N THR A 65 5.95 -9.29 12.15
CA THR A 65 6.89 -9.98 13.04
C THR A 65 8.11 -9.09 13.26
N ARG A 66 8.61 -9.04 14.50
CA ARG A 66 9.85 -8.34 14.86
C ARG A 66 10.65 -9.20 15.81
N ASP A 67 11.95 -9.36 15.57
CA ASP A 67 12.81 -10.26 16.34
C ASP A 67 12.19 -11.67 16.52
N SER A 68 11.61 -12.20 15.44
CA SER A 68 10.89 -13.49 15.40
C SER A 68 9.66 -13.61 16.30
N LYS A 69 9.13 -12.49 16.82
CA LYS A 69 7.87 -12.46 17.59
C LYS A 69 6.78 -11.78 16.77
N LEU A 70 5.61 -12.40 16.73
CA LEU A 70 4.41 -11.80 16.14
C LEU A 70 4.02 -10.55 16.96
N LEU A 71 4.05 -9.37 16.34
CA LEU A 71 3.64 -8.12 16.96
C LEU A 71 2.16 -7.86 16.76
N ARG A 72 1.68 -8.03 15.51
CA ARG A 72 0.27 -7.85 15.14
C ARG A 72 -0.07 -8.63 13.89
N GLN A 73 -1.35 -8.94 13.73
CA GLN A 73 -1.92 -9.51 12.52
C GLN A 73 -3.38 -9.10 12.44
N GLY A 74 -3.93 -9.12 11.23
CA GLY A 74 -5.32 -8.75 11.04
C GLY A 74 -5.68 -8.67 9.57
N ARG A 75 -6.76 -7.96 9.28
CA ARG A 75 -7.19 -7.65 7.93
C ARG A 75 -6.75 -6.26 7.53
N TYR A 76 -6.61 -6.07 6.22
CA TYR A 76 -6.41 -4.74 5.67
C TYR A 76 -7.26 -4.54 4.42
N THR A 77 -7.53 -3.28 4.10
CA THR A 77 -8.09 -2.87 2.82
C THR A 77 -7.23 -1.79 2.20
N ILE A 78 -7.30 -1.70 0.88
CA ILE A 78 -6.68 -0.59 0.14
C ILE A 78 -7.81 0.31 -0.34
N ILE A 79 -7.70 1.60 -0.06
CA ILE A 79 -8.63 2.61 -0.57
C ILE A 79 -7.86 3.69 -1.32
N ARG A 80 -8.45 4.22 -2.39
CA ARG A 80 -7.93 5.41 -3.07
C ARG A 80 -8.57 6.65 -2.46
N LYS A 81 -7.78 7.63 -2.03
CA LYS A 81 -8.28 8.95 -1.60
C LYS A 81 -7.22 10.03 -1.77
N THR A 82 -7.63 11.29 -1.70
CA THR A 82 -6.70 12.42 -1.70
C THR A 82 -5.93 12.50 -0.38
N SER A 83 -4.60 12.47 -0.44
CA SER A 83 -3.72 12.70 0.72
C SER A 83 -3.82 14.15 1.20
N MET A 84 -3.85 14.35 2.51
CA MET A 84 -3.78 15.70 3.09
C MET A 84 -2.39 16.33 2.92
N ILE A 85 -1.34 15.51 2.82
CA ILE A 85 0.05 15.95 2.71
C ILE A 85 0.46 16.17 1.25
N THR A 86 0.26 15.18 0.37
CA THR A 86 0.69 15.30 -1.05
C THR A 86 -0.31 16.06 -1.90
N ARG A 87 -1.58 16.16 -1.46
CA ARG A 87 -2.71 16.71 -2.23
C ARG A 87 -3.02 15.96 -3.52
N GLN A 88 -2.50 14.74 -3.67
CA GLN A 88 -2.74 13.85 -4.81
C GLN A 88 -3.61 12.66 -4.39
N GLU A 89 -4.23 11.99 -5.37
CA GLU A 89 -4.87 10.70 -5.11
C GLU A 89 -3.78 9.63 -4.89
N GLU A 90 -3.82 9.00 -3.72
CA GLU A 90 -2.89 7.95 -3.34
C GLU A 90 -3.67 6.71 -2.92
N ASP A 91 -2.99 5.56 -2.91
CA ASP A 91 -3.50 4.35 -2.30
C ASP A 91 -3.12 4.29 -0.82
N PHE A 92 -4.12 4.07 0.02
CA PHE A 92 -4.01 4.00 1.47
C PHE A 92 -4.21 2.57 1.96
N ILE A 93 -3.39 2.14 2.91
CA ILE A 93 -3.58 0.89 3.64
C ILE A 93 -4.36 1.20 4.91
N LEU A 94 -5.54 0.58 5.06
CA LEU A 94 -6.32 0.62 6.28
C LEU A 94 -6.24 -0.72 6.99
N PHE A 95 -5.53 -0.77 8.11
CA PHE A 95 -5.48 -1.93 8.99
C PHE A 95 -6.69 -1.93 9.92
N ASP A 96 -7.26 -3.11 10.18
CA ASP A 96 -8.43 -3.26 11.05
C ASP A 96 -8.18 -2.93 12.53
N GLY A 97 -6.92 -2.83 12.96
CA GLY A 97 -6.51 -2.42 14.30
C GLY A 97 -6.69 -0.92 14.61
N GLY A 98 -7.17 -0.10 13.68
CA GLY A 98 -7.41 1.34 13.90
C GLY A 98 -6.15 2.20 13.84
N ASP A 99 -5.14 1.75 13.10
CA ASP A 99 -3.89 2.49 12.90
C ASP A 99 -4.10 3.83 12.16
N ALA A 100 -3.11 4.72 12.30
CA ALA A 100 -3.07 5.96 11.54
C ALA A 100 -3.15 5.68 10.02
N GLN A 101 -3.98 6.46 9.33
CA GLN A 101 -4.15 6.32 7.89
C GLN A 101 -2.81 6.57 7.18
N SER A 102 -2.34 5.56 6.46
CA SER A 102 -1.04 5.60 5.81
C SER A 102 -1.21 5.33 4.33
N PHE A 103 -0.59 6.17 3.49
CA PHE A 103 -0.45 5.88 2.07
C PHE A 103 0.82 5.06 1.85
N PHE A 104 0.87 4.37 0.72
CA PHE A 104 2.04 3.57 0.38
C PHE A 104 2.42 3.70 -1.09
N SER A 105 3.68 3.41 -1.37
CA SER A 105 4.19 3.28 -2.73
C SER A 105 5.13 2.09 -2.83
N ILE A 106 5.14 1.46 -4.01
CA ILE A 106 6.03 0.36 -4.33
C ILE A 106 6.85 0.73 -5.56
N SER A 107 8.17 0.66 -5.45
CA SER A 107 9.10 0.92 -6.55
C SER A 107 10.40 0.16 -6.33
N ASN A 108 10.91 -0.51 -7.37
CA ASN A 108 12.17 -1.26 -7.35
C ASN A 108 12.30 -2.20 -6.13
N ASP A 109 11.26 -3.01 -5.87
CA ASP A 109 11.18 -3.92 -4.73
C ASP A 109 11.34 -3.26 -3.35
N LYS A 110 11.08 -1.95 -3.28
CA LYS A 110 10.88 -1.24 -2.03
C LYS A 110 9.44 -0.86 -1.82
N LEU A 111 8.96 -1.11 -0.61
CA LEU A 111 7.69 -0.62 -0.10
C LEU A 111 7.97 0.54 0.84
N SER A 112 7.32 1.68 0.60
CA SER A 112 7.30 2.81 1.53
C SER A 112 5.89 2.97 2.06
N ILE A 113 5.74 3.05 3.39
CA ILE A 113 4.46 3.34 4.06
C ILE A 113 4.65 4.63 4.86
N SER A 114 3.82 5.63 4.62
CA SER A 114 3.92 6.95 5.24
C SER A 114 2.58 7.36 5.83
N GLN A 115 2.60 7.87 7.06
CA GLN A 115 1.40 8.42 7.69
C GLN A 115 1.00 9.71 6.96
N ASP A 116 -0.28 9.86 6.67
CA ASP A 116 -0.84 11.06 6.06
C ASP A 116 -1.10 12.14 7.13
N ALA A 117 -0.01 12.61 7.75
CA ALA A 117 0.01 13.61 8.81
C ALA A 117 1.27 14.48 8.70
N TYR A 118 1.20 15.74 9.14
CA TYR A 118 2.32 16.69 9.00
C TYR A 118 3.53 16.31 9.84
N ASP A 119 3.28 15.73 11.01
CA ASP A 119 4.25 15.11 11.91
C ASP A 119 4.19 13.58 11.81
N GLY A 120 3.75 13.07 10.65
CA GLY A 120 3.63 11.65 10.37
C GLY A 120 4.99 10.98 10.20
N GLY A 121 5.14 9.80 10.79
CA GLY A 121 6.27 8.93 10.55
C GLY A 121 6.12 8.11 9.27
N GLY A 122 7.14 7.33 8.96
CA GLY A 122 7.11 6.40 7.84
C GLY A 122 8.05 5.22 8.03
N MET A 123 7.86 4.19 7.23
CA MET A 123 8.69 2.99 7.21
C MET A 123 9.01 2.59 5.78
N THR A 124 10.22 2.09 5.57
CA THR A 124 10.67 1.54 4.30
C THR A 124 11.06 0.09 4.46
N TYR A 125 10.66 -0.74 3.51
CA TYR A 125 10.89 -2.17 3.51
C TYR A 125 11.47 -2.62 2.16
N ASN A 126 12.23 -3.71 2.18
CA ASN A 126 12.68 -4.41 0.98
C ASN A 126 11.86 -5.69 0.79
N ARG A 127 11.53 -6.03 -0.46
CA ARG A 127 10.90 -7.31 -0.76
C ARG A 127 11.80 -8.47 -0.35
N VAL A 128 11.21 -9.49 0.27
CA VAL A 128 11.88 -10.76 0.55
C VAL A 128 11.49 -11.74 -0.56
N ASN A 129 12.50 -12.31 -1.22
CA ASN A 129 12.32 -13.33 -2.26
C ASN A 129 12.06 -14.72 -1.66
#